data_AF-A0A0B4FR87-F1
#
_entry.id   AF-A0A0B4FR87-F1
#
_cell.length_a   1.000
_cell.length_b   1.000
_cell.length_c   1.000
_cell.angle_alpha   90.00
_cell.angle_beta   90.00
_cell.angle_gamma   90.00
#
_symmetry.space_group_name_H-M   'P 1'
#
loop_
_entity.id
_entity.type
_entity.pdbx_description
1 polymer ?
#
loop_
_entity_poly.entity_id
_entity_poly.type
_entity_poly.pdbx_seq_one_letter_code
_entity_poly.pdbx_strand_id
1 'polypeptide(L)'
;MHAYVSKGNSLTSFENQVIENKEGMTIVVFSGDYDKAMAAFVIANGALAMGKKVTMFFTFWGLSILKKEHSVSVKKSFMDKMFAMCLPKSWKNLPLSKMNFFGIGAKMMQHIMKQKNIESLESLIQNAKENGAHIIACSMSMEAMGIREEELLEGIDFGGVAQYLGAATEGNPNLFI
;
A
#
# COMPACT_ATOMS: atom_id res chain seq x y z
N MET A 1 -43.08 0.99 37.01
CA MET A 1 -43.98 2.17 37.06
C MET A 1 -43.16 3.26 37.75
N HIS A 2 -42.66 4.33 37.14
CA HIS A 2 -42.93 5.01 35.86
C HIS A 2 -41.62 5.28 35.09
N ALA A 3 -41.73 5.34 33.77
CA ALA A 3 -40.71 5.75 32.82
C ALA A 3 -40.56 7.28 32.78
N TYR A 4 -39.37 7.77 32.37
CA TYR A 4 -39.26 8.97 31.54
C TYR A 4 -38.07 8.82 30.57
N VAL A 5 -38.38 9.00 29.28
CA VAL A 5 -37.45 9.11 28.15
C VAL A 5 -37.19 10.60 27.91
N SER A 6 -35.96 10.99 27.63
CA SER A 6 -35.64 12.23 26.92
C SER A 6 -34.42 12.02 26.01
N LYS A 7 -34.61 12.32 24.72
CA LYS A 7 -33.60 12.32 23.66
C LYS A 7 -32.65 13.50 23.83
N GLY A 8 -31.35 13.24 23.81
CA GLY A 8 -30.30 14.24 23.75
C GLY A 8 -29.18 13.77 22.82
N ASN A 9 -28.97 14.54 21.76
CA ASN A 9 -28.01 14.31 20.69
C ASN A 9 -26.57 14.33 21.23
N SER A 10 -25.88 13.18 21.27
CA SER A 10 -24.43 13.14 21.50
C SER A 10 -23.75 12.74 20.19
N LEU A 11 -23.19 13.74 19.51
CA LEU A 11 -22.11 13.51 18.54
C LEU A 11 -20.99 12.81 19.32
N THR A 12 -20.86 11.51 19.14
CA THR A 12 -19.74 10.72 19.66
C THR A 12 -18.48 11.19 18.98
N SER A 13 -17.73 12.07 19.65
CA SER A 13 -16.32 12.27 19.38
C SER A 13 -15.63 10.92 19.57
N PHE A 14 -15.17 10.31 18.48
CA PHE A 14 -14.25 9.20 18.55
C PHE A 14 -12.94 9.72 19.17
N GLU A 15 -12.77 9.56 20.48
CA GLU A 15 -11.46 9.64 21.10
C GLU A 15 -10.64 8.46 20.58
N ASN A 16 -9.75 8.73 19.62
CA ASN A 16 -8.69 7.80 19.25
C ASN A 16 -7.78 7.65 20.47
N GLN A 17 -8.01 6.64 21.29
CA GLN A 17 -7.04 6.24 22.31
C GLN A 17 -5.80 5.71 21.60
N VAL A 18 -4.69 6.44 21.73
CA VAL A 18 -3.38 5.98 21.28
C VAL A 18 -2.98 4.82 22.20
N ILE A 19 -2.99 3.60 21.65
CA ILE A 19 -2.46 2.42 22.33
C ILE A 19 -0.94 2.52 22.24
N GLU A 20 -0.29 3.00 23.31
CA GLU A 20 1.15 2.93 23.46
C GLU A 20 1.58 1.47 23.68
N ASN A 21 2.14 0.86 22.63
CA ASN A 21 3.10 -0.21 22.79
C ASN A 21 4.07 -0.18 21.61
N LYS A 22 5.37 -0.19 21.93
CA LYS A 22 6.52 -0.22 21.00
C LYS A 22 6.62 -1.58 20.29
N GLU A 23 5.55 -1.98 19.63
CA GLU A 23 5.51 -3.10 18.69
C GLU A 23 5.41 -2.49 17.29
N GLY A 24 6.26 -2.93 16.38
CA GLY A 24 6.21 -2.57 14.97
C GLY A 24 4.95 -3.11 14.28
N MET A 25 4.91 -2.98 12.97
CA MET A 25 3.83 -3.49 12.13
C MET A 25 4.41 -4.02 10.83
N THR A 26 3.91 -5.16 10.37
CA THR A 26 4.29 -5.73 9.08
C THR A 26 3.08 -5.87 8.16
N ILE A 27 3.26 -5.51 6.89
CA ILE A 27 2.21 -5.61 5.87
C ILE A 27 2.79 -6.32 4.66
N VAL A 28 2.25 -7.49 4.30
CA VAL A 28 2.46 -8.08 2.98
C VAL A 28 1.49 -7.42 2.03
N VAL A 29 2.03 -6.73 1.03
CA VAL A 29 1.26 -6.13 -0.06
C VAL A 29 1.38 -7.03 -1.28
N PHE A 30 0.43 -7.94 -1.40
CA PHE A 30 0.30 -8.89 -2.51
C PHE A 30 -0.60 -8.34 -3.61
N SER A 31 -1.69 -7.68 -3.24
CA SER A 31 -2.68 -7.16 -4.19
C SER A 31 -2.15 -5.95 -4.96
N GLY A 32 -2.46 -5.90 -6.27
CA GLY A 32 -2.16 -4.78 -7.15
C GLY A 32 -3.38 -3.90 -7.45
N ASP A 33 -4.37 -3.87 -6.56
CA ASP A 33 -5.59 -3.08 -6.72
C ASP A 33 -5.43 -1.69 -6.06
N TYR A 34 -5.91 -0.63 -6.70
CA TYR A 34 -5.79 0.76 -6.26
C TYR A 34 -6.37 0.99 -4.85
N ASP A 35 -7.57 0.48 -4.60
CA ASP A 35 -8.28 0.64 -3.31
C ASP A 35 -7.61 -0.16 -2.18
N LYS A 36 -7.03 -1.32 -2.48
CA LYS A 36 -6.24 -2.09 -1.49
C LYS A 36 -4.88 -1.45 -1.23
N ALA A 37 -4.24 -0.90 -2.25
CA ALA A 37 -3.01 -0.12 -2.10
C ALA A 37 -3.25 1.12 -1.21
N MET A 38 -4.35 1.85 -1.46
CA MET A 38 -4.80 2.94 -0.59
C MET A 38 -4.96 2.46 0.86
N ALA A 39 -5.68 1.36 1.09
CA ALA A 39 -5.87 0.82 2.44
C ALA A 39 -4.54 0.45 3.12
N ALA A 40 -3.63 -0.23 2.41
CA ALA A 40 -2.32 -0.61 2.93
C ALA A 40 -1.50 0.60 3.37
N PHE A 41 -1.45 1.66 2.55
CA PHE A 41 -0.69 2.86 2.90
C PHE A 41 -1.37 3.76 3.93
N VAL A 42 -2.71 3.80 3.98
CA VAL A 42 -3.43 4.50 5.07
C VAL A 42 -3.11 3.82 6.41
N ILE A 43 -3.16 2.49 6.46
CA ILE A 43 -2.82 1.72 7.67
C ILE A 43 -1.34 1.94 8.04
N ALA A 44 -0.43 1.85 7.08
CA ALA A 44 1.00 2.08 7.30
C ALA A 44 1.29 3.47 7.86
N ASN A 45 0.75 4.53 7.23
CA ASN A 45 0.93 5.90 7.71
C ASN A 45 0.30 6.13 9.09
N GLY A 46 -0.86 5.52 9.37
CA GLY A 46 -1.46 5.54 10.70
C GLY A 46 -0.54 4.91 11.76
N ALA A 47 0.05 3.76 11.46
CA ALA A 47 1.00 3.10 12.36
C ALA A 47 2.30 3.93 12.55
N LEU A 48 2.83 4.53 11.49
CA LEU A 48 3.98 5.44 11.57
C LEU A 48 3.68 6.66 12.45
N ALA A 49 2.49 7.26 12.28
CA ALA A 49 2.05 8.40 13.10
C ALA A 49 1.90 8.04 14.59
N MET A 50 1.65 6.77 14.91
CA MET A 50 1.66 6.23 16.28
C MET A 50 3.07 5.87 16.79
N GLY A 51 4.12 6.16 16.03
CA GLY A 51 5.51 5.85 16.39
C GLY A 51 5.89 4.38 16.23
N LYS A 52 5.11 3.57 15.50
CA LYS A 52 5.45 2.17 15.20
C LYS A 52 6.48 2.10 14.08
N LYS A 53 7.39 1.13 14.17
CA LYS A 53 8.25 0.74 13.04
C LYS A 53 7.40 -0.05 12.03
N VAL A 54 7.30 0.42 10.79
CA VAL A 54 6.49 -0.25 9.76
C VAL A 54 7.40 -0.89 8.72
N THR A 55 7.17 -2.17 8.44
CA THR A 55 7.79 -2.90 7.32
C THR A 55 6.71 -3.32 6.33
N MET A 56 6.88 -2.94 5.07
CA MET A 56 5.95 -3.31 3.99
C MET A 56 6.67 -4.18 2.97
N PHE A 57 6.21 -5.42 2.80
CA PHE A 57 6.78 -6.39 1.87
C PHE A 57 5.90 -6.51 0.63
N PHE A 58 6.38 -5.98 -0.49
CA PHE A 58 5.68 -5.97 -1.77
C PHE A 58 6.07 -7.20 -2.59
N THR A 59 5.07 -7.99 -2.98
CA THR A 59 5.27 -9.24 -3.71
C THR A 59 4.20 -9.39 -4.78
N PHE A 60 4.47 -10.18 -5.82
CA PHE A 60 3.56 -10.38 -6.95
C PHE A 60 3.00 -9.04 -7.49
N TRP A 61 1.68 -8.92 -7.61
CA TRP A 61 0.98 -7.77 -8.20
C TRP A 61 1.27 -6.47 -7.45
N GLY A 62 1.51 -6.54 -6.14
CA GLY A 62 1.87 -5.41 -5.30
C GLY A 62 3.12 -4.68 -5.79
N LEU A 63 4.07 -5.37 -6.45
CA LEU A 63 5.26 -4.72 -7.02
C LEU A 63 4.92 -3.61 -8.01
N SER A 64 3.75 -3.68 -8.68
CA SER A 64 3.31 -2.63 -9.62
C SER A 64 3.03 -1.30 -8.94
N ILE A 65 2.77 -1.31 -7.62
CA ILE A 65 2.56 -0.09 -6.81
C ILE A 65 3.88 0.67 -6.64
N LEU A 66 5.02 -0.04 -6.59
CA LEU A 66 6.35 0.54 -6.39
C LEU A 66 7.00 1.03 -7.69
N LYS A 67 6.36 0.86 -8.85
CA LYS A 67 6.91 1.30 -10.13
C LYS A 67 6.84 2.81 -10.28
N LYS A 68 7.92 3.40 -10.80
CA LYS A 68 7.97 4.82 -11.21
C LYS A 68 6.87 5.14 -12.22
N GLU A 69 6.32 6.36 -12.16
CA GLU A 69 5.31 6.81 -13.14
C GLU A 69 5.88 6.82 -14.56
N HIS A 70 7.12 7.30 -14.72
CA HIS A 70 7.82 7.32 -15.98
C HIS A 70 8.63 6.03 -16.17
N SER A 71 8.30 5.28 -17.23
CA SER A 71 8.99 4.04 -17.58
C SER A 71 10.44 4.31 -17.98
N VAL A 72 11.37 3.61 -17.33
CA VAL A 72 12.79 3.62 -17.69
C VAL A 72 13.05 2.53 -18.73
N SER A 73 13.87 2.81 -19.73
CA SER A 73 14.28 1.80 -20.71
C SER A 73 15.28 0.83 -20.07
N VAL A 74 14.87 -0.42 -19.90
CA VAL A 74 15.70 -1.48 -19.33
C VAL A 74 15.79 -2.68 -20.29
N LYS A 75 16.93 -3.36 -20.28
CA LYS A 75 17.12 -4.58 -21.07
C LYS A 75 16.33 -5.73 -20.43
N LYS A 76 15.42 -6.31 -21.22
CA LYS A 76 14.49 -7.37 -20.78
C LYS A 76 14.45 -8.49 -21.81
N SER A 77 14.27 -9.72 -21.33
CA SER A 77 14.01 -10.88 -22.21
C SER A 77 12.69 -10.69 -22.97
N PHE A 78 12.44 -11.51 -24.00
CA PHE A 78 11.15 -11.46 -24.72
C PHE A 78 9.96 -11.74 -23.77
N MET A 79 10.09 -12.72 -22.88
CA MET A 79 9.04 -13.07 -21.92
C MET A 79 8.85 -11.98 -20.86
N ASP A 80 9.94 -11.40 -20.35
CA ASP A 80 9.89 -10.28 -19.39
C ASP A 80 9.14 -9.08 -19.97
N LYS A 81 9.36 -8.78 -21.26
CA LYS A 81 8.64 -7.70 -21.95
C LYS A 81 7.14 -7.99 -22.05
N MET A 82 6.78 -9.25 -22.28
CA MET A 82 5.38 -9.67 -22.34
C MET A 82 4.70 -9.50 -20.98
N PHE A 83 5.32 -9.99 -19.90
CA PHE A 83 4.79 -9.80 -18.54
C PHE A 83 4.71 -8.31 -18.16
N ALA A 84 5.75 -7.52 -18.45
CA ALA A 84 5.75 -6.09 -18.17
C ALA A 84 4.63 -5.32 -18.90
N MET A 85 4.19 -5.80 -20.08
CA MET A 85 3.07 -5.22 -20.83
C MET A 85 1.70 -5.58 -20.20
N CYS A 86 1.58 -6.76 -19.58
CA CYS A 86 0.37 -7.18 -18.89
C CYS A 86 0.18 -6.51 -17.52
N LEU A 87 1.25 -5.96 -16.95
CA LEU A 87 1.22 -5.33 -15.63
C LEU A 87 0.90 -3.82 -15.71
N PRO A 88 0.25 -3.26 -14.68
CA PRO A 88 0.12 -1.81 -14.56
C PRO A 88 1.48 -1.11 -14.68
N LYS A 89 1.50 0.02 -15.39
CA LYS A 89 2.74 0.78 -15.61
C LYS A 89 3.26 1.43 -14.32
N SER A 90 2.35 1.88 -13.46
CA SER A 90 2.63 2.55 -12.20
C SER A 90 1.44 2.44 -11.24
N TRP A 91 1.60 2.98 -10.03
CA TRP A 91 0.54 3.12 -9.02
C TRP A 91 -0.72 3.85 -9.53
N LYS A 92 -0.59 4.72 -10.54
CA LYS A 92 -1.71 5.47 -11.14
C LYS A 92 -2.61 4.62 -12.02
N ASN A 93 -2.06 3.53 -12.56
CA ASN A 93 -2.73 2.64 -13.50
C ASN A 93 -3.29 1.37 -12.85
N LEU A 94 -3.30 1.31 -11.52
CA LEU A 94 -3.84 0.16 -10.80
C LEU A 94 -5.36 0.08 -11.02
N PRO A 95 -5.89 -1.13 -11.27
CA PRO A 95 -7.34 -1.35 -11.34
C PRO A 95 -7.99 -1.22 -9.96
N LEU A 96 -9.30 -1.04 -9.90
CA LEU A 96 -10.04 -1.27 -8.65
C LEU A 96 -10.28 -2.77 -8.41
N SER A 97 -10.27 -3.19 -7.15
CA SER A 97 -10.56 -4.57 -6.75
C SER A 97 -11.99 -5.00 -7.12
N LYS A 98 -12.90 -4.03 -7.18
CA LYS A 98 -14.31 -4.19 -7.59
C LYS A 98 -14.71 -3.00 -8.44
N MET A 99 -15.64 -3.22 -9.37
CA MET A 99 -16.20 -2.17 -10.24
C MET A 99 -15.16 -1.43 -11.09
N ASN A 100 -14.09 -2.12 -11.54
CA ASN A 100 -13.04 -1.48 -12.33
C ASN A 100 -13.53 -0.99 -13.71
N PHE A 101 -14.50 -1.67 -14.34
CA PHE A 101 -15.06 -1.32 -15.66
C PHE A 101 -13.98 -0.92 -16.69
N PHE A 102 -13.01 -1.81 -16.95
CA PHE A 102 -11.88 -1.54 -17.86
C PHE A 102 -11.05 -0.28 -17.50
N GLY A 103 -10.96 0.05 -16.21
CA GLY A 103 -10.20 1.19 -15.69
C GLY A 103 -11.01 2.48 -15.54
N ILE A 104 -12.27 2.51 -15.99
CA ILE A 104 -13.17 3.67 -15.81
C ILE A 104 -13.46 3.88 -14.32
N GLY A 105 -13.69 2.78 -13.58
CA GLY A 105 -13.95 2.84 -12.14
C GLY A 105 -12.80 3.47 -11.37
N ALA A 106 -11.56 3.08 -11.65
CA ALA A 106 -10.36 3.62 -10.99
C ALA A 106 -10.24 5.14 -11.19
N LYS A 107 -10.43 5.61 -12.43
CA LYS A 107 -10.41 7.06 -12.74
C LYS A 107 -11.52 7.82 -12.03
N MET A 108 -12.73 7.26 -12.01
CA MET A 108 -13.87 7.87 -11.32
C MET A 108 -13.61 7.97 -9.81
N MET A 109 -13.08 6.90 -9.19
CA MET A 109 -12.74 6.90 -7.77
C MET A 109 -11.66 7.94 -7.45
N GLN A 110 -10.57 8.00 -8.23
CA GLN A 110 -9.52 9.02 -8.08
C GLN A 110 -10.09 10.44 -8.18
N HIS A 111 -11.04 10.67 -9.10
CA HIS A 111 -11.69 11.97 -9.26
C HIS A 111 -12.55 12.34 -8.03
N ILE A 112 -13.39 11.43 -7.55
CA ILE A 112 -14.25 11.64 -6.37
C ILE A 112 -13.39 11.88 -5.12
N MET A 113 -12.32 11.11 -4.94
CA MET A 113 -11.39 11.26 -3.82
C MET A 113 -10.76 12.65 -3.81
N LYS A 114 -10.29 13.12 -4.98
CA LYS A 114 -9.74 14.47 -5.13
C LYS A 114 -10.76 15.55 -4.77
N GLN A 115 -12.03 15.41 -5.21
CA GLN A 115 -13.10 16.36 -4.85
C GLN A 115 -13.39 16.39 -3.34
N LYS A 116 -13.27 15.23 -2.68
CA LYS A 116 -13.47 15.09 -1.24
C LYS A 116 -12.24 15.43 -0.39
N ASN A 117 -11.17 15.94 -1.01
CA ASN A 117 -9.88 16.19 -0.36
C ASN A 117 -9.32 14.96 0.38
N ILE A 118 -9.56 13.77 -0.17
CA ILE A 118 -8.92 12.55 0.30
C ILE A 118 -7.53 12.50 -0.33
N GLU A 119 -6.54 12.18 0.50
CA GLU A 119 -5.15 12.08 0.08
C GLU A 119 -4.96 11.06 -1.05
N SER A 120 -4.07 11.36 -2.00
CA SER A 120 -3.78 10.49 -3.14
C SER A 120 -2.88 9.33 -2.74
N LEU A 121 -2.93 8.22 -3.51
CA LEU A 121 -2.02 7.10 -3.30
C LEU A 121 -0.54 7.53 -3.38
N GLU A 122 -0.22 8.45 -4.29
CA GLU A 122 1.11 9.04 -4.42
C GLU A 122 1.58 9.70 -3.13
N SER A 123 0.75 10.58 -2.56
CA SER A 123 1.05 11.29 -1.32
C SER A 123 1.21 10.33 -0.16
N LEU A 124 0.36 9.30 -0.08
CA LEU A 124 0.48 8.25 0.94
C LEU A 124 1.76 7.41 0.80
N ILE A 125 2.18 7.07 -0.42
CA ILE A 125 3.46 6.38 -0.67
C ILE A 125 4.61 7.27 -0.21
N GLN A 126 4.59 8.54 -0.61
CA GLN A 126 5.64 9.50 -0.28
C GLN A 126 5.74 9.74 1.22
N ASN A 127 4.61 9.98 1.90
CA ASN A 127 4.55 10.13 3.35
C ASN A 127 5.07 8.89 4.07
N ALA A 128 4.72 7.68 3.62
CA ALA A 128 5.20 6.46 4.26
C ALA A 128 6.73 6.38 4.18
N LYS A 129 7.31 6.69 3.01
CA LYS A 129 8.77 6.73 2.82
C LYS A 129 9.43 7.80 3.68
N GLU A 130 8.91 9.02 3.67
CA GLU A 130 9.46 10.14 4.43
C GLU A 130 9.40 9.91 5.94
N ASN A 131 8.37 9.22 6.42
CA ASN A 131 8.22 8.85 7.83
C ASN A 131 8.95 7.54 8.19
N GLY A 132 9.76 6.97 7.30
CA GLY A 132 10.66 5.86 7.60
C GLY A 132 10.05 4.47 7.52
N ALA A 133 9.00 4.27 6.69
CA ALA A 133 8.56 2.93 6.34
C ALA A 133 9.69 2.14 5.65
N HIS A 134 9.98 0.95 6.16
CA HIS A 134 10.92 0.02 5.52
C HIS A 134 10.17 -0.74 4.42
N ILE A 135 10.36 -0.33 3.17
CA ILE A 135 9.68 -0.91 2.01
C ILE A 135 10.60 -1.89 1.31
N ILE A 136 10.16 -3.14 1.21
CA ILE A 136 10.93 -4.25 0.65
C ILE A 136 10.22 -4.77 -0.61
N ALA A 137 10.91 -4.81 -1.74
CA ALA A 137 10.49 -5.49 -2.95
C ALA A 137 10.99 -6.95 -2.95
N CYS A 138 10.06 -7.89 -3.16
CA CYS A 138 10.35 -9.32 -3.24
C CYS A 138 11.18 -9.65 -4.48
N SER A 139 12.46 -9.98 -4.30
CA SER A 139 13.40 -10.27 -5.39
C SER A 139 12.93 -11.43 -6.28
N MET A 140 12.37 -12.49 -5.67
CA MET A 140 11.80 -13.62 -6.41
C MET A 140 10.63 -13.20 -7.31
N SER A 141 9.75 -12.34 -6.82
CA SER A 141 8.63 -11.83 -7.63
C SER A 141 9.12 -10.90 -8.73
N MET A 142 10.13 -10.08 -8.47
CA MET A 142 10.74 -9.22 -9.48
C MET A 142 11.32 -10.04 -10.64
N GLU A 143 12.06 -11.11 -10.32
CA GLU A 143 12.60 -12.03 -11.31
C GLU A 143 11.49 -12.70 -12.13
N ALA A 144 10.48 -13.26 -11.46
CA ALA A 144 9.37 -13.95 -12.12
C ALA A 144 8.56 -13.03 -13.05
N MET A 145 8.44 -11.75 -12.71
CA MET A 145 7.64 -10.76 -13.44
C MET A 145 8.46 -9.88 -14.39
N GLY A 146 9.78 -10.07 -14.44
CA GLY A 146 10.69 -9.28 -15.28
C GLY A 146 10.74 -7.80 -14.89
N ILE A 147 10.60 -7.48 -13.60
CA ILE A 147 10.71 -6.11 -13.07
C ILE A 147 12.16 -5.88 -12.64
N ARG A 148 12.75 -4.76 -13.07
CA ARG A 148 14.12 -4.36 -12.75
C ARG A 148 14.13 -3.26 -11.69
N GLU A 149 15.23 -3.17 -10.94
CA GLU A 149 15.40 -2.21 -9.83
C GLU A 149 15.24 -0.76 -10.31
N GLU A 150 15.72 -0.44 -11.50
CA GLU A 150 15.67 0.90 -12.07
C GLU A 150 14.24 1.38 -12.35
N GLU A 151 13.29 0.44 -12.49
CA GLU A 151 11.87 0.71 -12.70
C GLU A 151 11.13 1.04 -11.39
N LEU A 152 11.71 0.71 -10.23
CA LEU A 152 11.11 0.98 -8.93
C LEU A 152 11.46 2.37 -8.42
N LEU A 153 10.62 2.90 -7.53
CA LEU A 153 10.88 4.12 -6.77
C LEU A 153 12.23 4.03 -6.03
N GLU A 154 12.85 5.17 -5.75
CA GLU A 154 14.08 5.22 -4.95
C GLU A 154 13.81 4.90 -3.48
N GLY A 155 14.80 4.37 -2.76
CA GLY A 155 14.68 4.03 -1.34
C GLY A 155 13.84 2.78 -1.07
N ILE A 156 13.81 1.85 -2.03
CA ILE A 156 13.18 0.54 -1.91
C ILE A 156 14.28 -0.49 -1.68
N ASP A 157 14.16 -1.28 -0.62
CA ASP A 157 15.08 -2.38 -0.34
C ASP A 157 14.66 -3.64 -1.10
N PHE A 158 15.61 -4.53 -1.36
CA PHE A 158 15.39 -5.78 -2.07
C PHE A 158 15.61 -6.96 -1.14
N GLY A 159 14.61 -7.83 -1.04
CA GLY A 159 14.63 -8.89 -0.04
C GLY A 159 13.81 -10.11 -0.39
N GLY A 160 14.08 -11.20 0.30
CA GLY A 160 13.29 -12.43 0.24
C GLY A 160 12.30 -12.55 1.40
N VAL A 161 11.49 -13.61 1.37
CA VAL A 161 10.50 -13.90 2.42
C VAL A 161 11.13 -14.00 3.83
N ALA A 162 12.38 -14.46 3.94
CA ALA A 162 13.09 -14.59 5.21
C ALA A 162 13.31 -13.23 5.91
N GLN A 163 13.64 -12.18 5.15
CA GLN A 163 13.83 -10.84 5.69
C GLN A 163 12.52 -10.26 6.22
N TYR A 164 11.42 -10.49 5.49
CA TYR A 164 10.08 -10.13 5.95
C TYR A 164 9.67 -10.91 7.21
N LEU A 165 9.88 -12.24 7.23
CA LEU A 165 9.52 -13.07 8.38
C LEU A 165 10.29 -12.68 9.64
N GLY A 166 11.56 -12.27 9.52
CA GLY A 166 12.33 -11.71 10.64
C GLY A 166 11.62 -10.51 11.27
N ALA A 167 11.14 -9.57 10.46
CA ALA A 167 10.38 -8.42 10.95
C ALA A 167 8.99 -8.80 11.50
N ALA A 168 8.36 -9.86 10.96
CA ALA A 168 7.04 -10.30 11.39
C ALA A 168 7.05 -11.05 12.73
N THR A 169 8.17 -11.70 13.09
CA THR A 169 8.28 -12.50 14.32
C THR A 169 8.37 -11.69 15.62
N GLU A 170 8.57 -10.36 15.56
CA GLU A 170 8.77 -9.49 16.72
C GLU A 170 7.47 -9.03 17.43
N GLY A 171 6.41 -9.84 17.43
CA GLY A 171 5.14 -9.50 18.12
C GLY A 171 4.29 -8.44 17.41
N ASN A 172 4.58 -8.18 16.13
CA ASN A 172 3.94 -7.12 15.34
C ASN A 172 2.58 -7.58 14.77
N PRO A 173 1.55 -6.72 14.72
CA PRO A 173 0.41 -6.96 13.86
C PRO A 173 0.89 -7.22 12.43
N ASN A 174 0.46 -8.35 11.87
CA ASN A 174 0.87 -8.81 10.56
C ASN A 174 -0.35 -8.91 9.63
N LEU A 175 -0.39 -8.07 8.60
CA LEU A 175 -1.48 -8.03 7.63
C LEU A 175 -1.03 -8.59 6.29
N PHE A 176 -1.97 -9.24 5.59
CA PHE A 176 -1.83 -9.65 4.21
C PHE A 176 -2.91 -8.95 3.39
N ILE A 177 -2.50 -8.10 2.44
CA ILE A 177 -3.37 -7.23 1.64
C ILE A 177 -3.21 -7.50 0.16
#